data_AF-A0A6S7LUS2-F1
#
_entry.id   AF-A0A6S7LUS2-F1
#
_cell.length_a   1.000
_cell.length_b   1.000
_cell.length_c   1.000
_cell.angle_alpha   90.00
_cell.angle_beta   90.00
_cell.angle_gamma   90.00
#
_symmetry.space_group_name_H-M   'P 1'
#
loop_
_entity.id
_entity.type
_entity.pdbx_description
1 polymer ?
#
loop_
_entity_poly.entity_id
_entity_poly.type
_entity_poly.pdbx_seq_one_letter_code
_entity_poly.pdbx_strand_id
1 'polypeptide(L)'
;MPAAIAHVSDTCHTCASLKKLQPQVVQHSTEEPPKVVGVSFAADVLKRCKQTIIVVRETTTSFTATSIIHDEKANTLRDALAK
;
A
#
# COMPACT_ATOMS: atom_id res chain seq x y z
N MET A 1 -24.26 -27.56 4.64
CA MET A 1 -25.50 -26.98 4.07
C MET A 1 -25.99 -27.88 2.94
N PRO A 2 -27.30 -27.99 2.71
CA PRO A 2 -27.85 -28.68 1.54
C PRO A 2 -27.33 -28.04 0.25
N ALA A 3 -26.96 -28.86 -0.73
CA ALA A 3 -26.34 -28.39 -1.99
C ALA A 3 -27.20 -27.36 -2.74
N ALA A 4 -28.52 -27.51 -2.70
CA ALA A 4 -29.46 -26.58 -3.32
C ALA A 4 -29.43 -25.18 -2.67
N ILE A 5 -29.29 -25.10 -1.34
CA ILE A 5 -29.26 -23.82 -0.62
C ILE A 5 -27.94 -23.08 -0.91
N ALA A 6 -26.83 -23.81 -0.98
CA ALA A 6 -25.55 -23.23 -1.39
C ALA A 6 -25.63 -22.66 -2.82
N HIS A 7 -26.18 -23.42 -3.76
CA HIS A 7 -26.29 -22.97 -5.15
C HIS A 7 -27.13 -21.69 -5.32
N VAL A 8 -28.28 -21.61 -4.64
CA VAL A 8 -29.15 -20.43 -4.68
C VAL A 8 -28.50 -19.22 -4.02
N SER A 9 -27.84 -19.42 -2.87
CA SER A 9 -27.16 -18.32 -2.16
C SER A 9 -25.88 -17.84 -2.87
N ASP A 10 -25.20 -18.71 -3.62
CA ASP A 10 -24.00 -18.35 -4.39
C ASP A 10 -24.31 -17.59 -5.67
N THR A 11 -25.46 -17.85 -6.30
CA THR A 11 -25.91 -17.18 -7.53
C THR A 11 -26.73 -15.92 -7.29
N CYS A 12 -27.19 -15.70 -6.05
CA CYS A 12 -27.95 -14.52 -5.66
C CYS A 12 -27.04 -13.30 -5.45
N HIS A 13 -27.33 -12.21 -6.16
CA HIS A 13 -26.59 -10.94 -6.05
C HIS A 13 -26.61 -10.35 -4.62
N THR A 14 -27.77 -10.37 -3.95
CA THR A 14 -27.93 -9.85 -2.59
C THR A 14 -27.15 -10.68 -1.57
N CYS A 15 -27.12 -12.00 -1.74
CA CYS A 15 -26.33 -12.88 -0.89
C CYS A 15 -24.82 -12.64 -1.12
N ALA A 16 -24.40 -12.49 -2.38
CA ALA A 16 -23.02 -12.17 -2.72
C ALA A 16 -22.56 -10.83 -2.13
N SER A 17 -23.40 -9.79 -2.14
CA SER A 17 -23.06 -8.48 -1.53
C SER A 17 -22.93 -8.51 -0.01
N LEU A 18 -23.60 -9.46 0.65
CA LEU A 18 -23.56 -9.63 2.11
C LEU A 18 -22.47 -10.61 2.56
N LYS A 19 -21.83 -11.34 1.65
CA LYS A 19 -20.70 -12.20 1.99
C LYS A 19 -19.57 -11.34 2.52
N LYS A 20 -18.94 -11.79 3.61
CA LYS A 20 -17.67 -11.21 4.05
C LYS A 20 -16.67 -11.37 2.90
N LEU A 21 -16.14 -10.24 2.45
CA LEU A 21 -14.95 -10.25 1.61
C LEU A 21 -13.86 -11.00 2.38
N GLN A 22 -13.15 -11.88 1.68
CA GLN A 22 -11.95 -12.46 2.25
C GLN A 22 -11.03 -11.31 2.66
N PRO A 23 -10.47 -11.32 3.87
CA PRO A 23 -9.47 -10.34 4.24
C PRO A 23 -8.38 -10.42 3.17
N GLN A 24 -8.19 -9.35 2.39
CA GLN A 24 -6.96 -9.23 1.62
C GLN A 24 -5.85 -9.25 2.67
N VAL A 25 -5.11 -10.35 2.71
CA VAL A 25 -3.92 -10.46 3.54
C VAL A 25 -2.88 -9.58 2.86
N VAL A 26 -2.92 -8.29 3.15
CA VAL A 26 -1.76 -7.43 2.93
C VAL A 26 -0.71 -7.95 3.89
N GLN A 27 0.31 -8.65 3.39
CA GLN A 27 1.41 -9.12 4.20
C GLN A 27 2.19 -7.91 4.72
N HIS A 28 1.83 -7.45 5.90
CA HIS A 28 2.62 -6.52 6.67
C HIS A 28 3.57 -7.34 7.54
N SER A 29 4.84 -7.40 7.15
CA SER A 29 5.89 -8.03 7.95
C SER A 29 6.66 -6.94 8.69
N THR A 30 6.85 -7.11 10.00
CA THR A 30 7.86 -6.36 10.75
C THR A 30 9.13 -7.19 10.68
N GLU A 31 9.90 -7.01 9.60
CA GLU A 31 11.22 -7.63 9.50
C GLU A 31 12.22 -6.85 10.35
N GLU A 32 13.22 -7.55 10.88
CA GLU A 32 14.32 -6.89 11.56
C GLU A 32 15.01 -5.94 10.56
N PRO A 33 15.22 -4.67 10.93
CA PRO A 33 15.79 -3.69 10.01
C PRO A 33 17.20 -4.14 9.58
N PRO A 34 17.64 -3.75 8.37
CA PRO A 34 18.99 -4.03 7.91
C PRO A 34 20.03 -3.57 8.93
N LYS A 35 21.09 -4.37 9.12
CA LYS A 35 22.19 -4.06 10.05
C LYS A 35 22.98 -2.79 9.70
N VAL A 36 22.80 -2.27 8.49
CA VAL A 36 23.51 -1.11 7.96
C VAL A 36 22.50 -0.07 7.49
N VAL A 37 22.78 1.19 7.81
CA VAL A 37 21.95 2.33 7.41
C VAL A 37 22.00 2.56 5.90
N GLY A 38 20.87 2.95 5.32
CA GLY A 38 20.80 3.33 3.90
C GLY A 38 20.79 2.16 2.92
N VAL A 39 20.52 0.94 3.40
CA VAL A 39 20.37 -0.25 2.54
C VAL A 39 18.93 -0.39 2.03
N SER A 40 17.95 -0.04 2.87
CA SER A 40 16.54 -0.17 2.53
C SER A 40 15.78 1.12 2.85
N PHE A 41 14.88 1.47 1.95
CA PHE A 41 14.04 2.65 2.04
C PHE A 41 12.61 2.25 1.69
N ALA A 42 11.66 2.71 2.49
CA ALA A 42 10.25 2.71 2.16
C ALA A 42 9.91 4.05 1.52
N ALA A 43 9.23 4.05 0.38
CA ALA A 43 8.76 5.26 -0.27
C ALA A 43 7.27 5.14 -0.57
N ASP A 44 6.54 6.24 -0.36
CA ASP A 44 5.12 6.33 -0.68
C ASP A 44 4.75 7.76 -1.07
N VAL A 45 3.62 7.92 -1.76
CA VAL A 45 3.10 9.21 -2.19
C VAL A 45 1.81 9.54 -1.47
N LEU A 46 1.84 10.59 -0.68
CA LEU A 46 0.68 11.11 0.04
C LEU A 46 0.00 12.23 -0.77
N LYS A 47 -1.33 12.27 -0.72
CA LYS A 47 -2.12 13.40 -1.24
C LYS A 47 -2.75 14.15 -0.09
N ARG A 48 -2.36 15.42 0.09
CA ARG A 48 -2.91 16.29 1.13
C ARG A 48 -3.06 17.71 0.62
N CYS A 49 -4.19 18.36 0.90
CA CYS A 49 -4.43 19.75 0.50
C CYS A 49 -4.20 20.01 -1.02
N LYS A 50 -4.56 19.04 -1.88
CA LYS A 50 -4.30 19.06 -3.34
C LYS A 50 -2.81 19.07 -3.73
N GLN A 51 -1.92 18.75 -2.81
CA GLN A 51 -0.50 18.57 -3.06
C GLN A 51 -0.17 17.08 -3.07
N THR A 52 0.71 16.70 -3.98
CA THR A 52 1.29 15.37 -4.08
C THR A 52 2.63 15.41 -3.37
N ILE A 53 2.80 14.61 -2.32
CA ILE A 53 3.95 14.66 -1.42
C ILE A 53 4.60 13.28 -1.46
N ILE A 54 5.83 13.19 -1.95
CA ILE A 54 6.62 11.97 -1.81
C ILE A 54 7.23 11.93 -0.41
N VAL A 55 7.15 10.77 0.23
CA VAL A 55 7.75 10.49 1.52
C VAL A 55 8.70 9.32 1.35
N VAL A 56 9.94 9.49 1.78
CA VAL A 56 10.96 8.45 1.77
C VAL A 56 11.45 8.27 3.20
N ARG A 57 11.43 7.04 3.70
CA ARG A 57 11.87 6.67 5.04
C ARG A 57 12.94 5.60 4.95
N GLU A 58 14.11 5.88 5.51
CA GLU A 58 15.18 4.91 5.72
C GLU A 58 14.77 3.92 6.82
N THR A 59 14.94 2.61 6.60
CA THR A 59 14.29 1.60 7.44
C THR A 59 14.92 1.39 8.82
N THR A 60 16.22 1.67 8.98
CA THR A 60 16.96 1.34 10.22
C THR A 60 16.85 2.44 11.27
N THR A 61 17.01 3.69 10.87
CA THR A 61 16.94 4.89 11.73
C THR A 61 15.58 5.57 11.68
N SER A 62 14.72 5.18 10.72
CA SER A 62 13.48 5.90 10.40
C SER A 62 13.70 7.35 10.00
N PHE A 63 14.91 7.70 9.53
CA PHE A 63 15.17 8.99 8.91
C PHE A 63 14.19 9.21 7.76
N THR A 64 13.45 10.31 7.80
CA THR A 64 12.35 10.57 6.88
C THR A 64 12.61 11.87 6.14
N ALA A 65 12.59 11.81 4.80
CA ALA A 65 12.67 12.95 3.91
C ALA A 65 11.36 13.06 3.13
N THR A 66 10.98 14.30 2.80
CA THR A 66 9.75 14.57 2.04
C THR A 66 9.98 15.67 1.01
N SER A 67 9.26 15.60 -0.10
CA SER A 67 9.21 16.71 -1.06
C SER A 67 7.86 16.76 -1.76
N ILE A 68 7.50 17.95 -2.25
CA ILE A 68 6.31 18.12 -3.09
C ILE A 68 6.68 17.78 -4.53
N ILE A 69 5.92 16.89 -5.15
CA ILE A 69 6.08 16.48 -6.56
C ILE A 69 4.90 16.98 -7.39
N HIS A 70 5.14 17.19 -8.69
CA HIS A 70 4.10 17.66 -9.61
C HIS A 70 3.09 16.57 -9.98
N ASP A 71 3.58 15.35 -10.24
CA ASP A 71 2.77 14.19 -10.62
C ASP A 71 3.44 12.87 -10.17
N GLU A 72 2.70 11.78 -10.24
CA GLU A 72 3.16 10.41 -9.89
C GLU A 72 3.71 9.65 -11.11
N LYS A 73 4.30 10.36 -12.08
CA LYS A 73 4.90 9.70 -13.25
C LYS A 73 6.28 9.13 -12.92
N ALA A 74 6.68 8.10 -13.65
CA ALA A 74 7.94 7.39 -13.44
C ALA A 74 9.16 8.30 -13.39
N ASN A 75 9.25 9.30 -14.29
CA ASN A 75 10.39 10.23 -14.32
C ASN A 75 10.39 11.14 -13.08
N THR A 76 9.25 11.76 -12.75
CA THR A 76 9.10 12.62 -11.57
C THR A 76 9.42 11.89 -10.28
N LEU A 77 8.95 10.64 -10.14
CA LEU A 77 9.27 9.79 -8.99
C LEU A 77 10.76 9.45 -8.93
N ARG A 78 11.38 9.10 -10.07
CA ARG A 78 12.82 8.81 -10.14
C ARG A 78 13.65 10.02 -9.74
N ASP A 79 13.33 11.19 -10.27
CA ASP A 79 14.03 12.44 -9.98
C ASP A 79 13.88 12.84 -8.51
N ALA A 80 12.71 12.56 -7.91
CA ALA A 80 12.46 12.84 -6.50
C ALA A 80 13.17 11.86 -5.56
N LEU A 81 13.40 10.60 -5.98
CA LEU A 81 14.15 9.60 -5.23
C LEU A 81 15.67 9.76 -5.34
N ALA A 82 16.16 10.39 -6.41
CA ALA A 82 17.59 10.61 -6.65
C ALA A 82 18.15 11.90 -6.03
N LYS A 83 17.33 12.64 -5.28
CA LYS A 83 17.64 13.93 -4.68
C LYS A 83 18.25 13.77 -3.29
#